data_AF-A0A812SNA9-F1
#
_entry.id   AF-A0A812SNA9-F1
#
_cell.length_a   1.000
_cell.length_b   1.000
_cell.length_c   1.000
_cell.angle_alpha   90.00
_cell.angle_beta   90.00
_cell.angle_gamma   90.00
#
_symmetry.space_group_name_H-M   'P 1'
#
loop_
_entity.id
_entity.type
_entity.pdbx_description
1 polymer ?
#
loop_
_entity_poly.entity_id
_entity_poly.type
_entity_poly.pdbx_seq_one_letter_code
_entity_poly.pdbx_strand_id
1 'polypeptide(L)'
;MGSTCSLCMTDADKQQLTEELKEKLFKSAERGEAAECRGLLVDFPRAVNSRSAPDGNTPLHVAAEEGQVETVQVLLQMKANPELRNDYSLRAIDLVEADTAVFNLLNDQTSHDVKHRTGISLGNRRASLGGV
;
A
#
# COMPACT_ATOMS: atom_id res chain seq x y z
N MET A 1 -40.84 23.48 29.44
CA MET A 1 -39.82 24.20 28.66
C MET A 1 -38.44 23.83 29.18
N GLY A 2 -37.80 22.82 28.60
CA GLY A 2 -36.43 22.43 28.87
C GLY A 2 -35.77 22.20 27.52
N SER A 3 -34.75 22.99 27.24
CA SER A 3 -34.21 23.29 25.92
C SER A 3 -33.76 22.06 25.13
N THR A 4 -34.07 22.08 23.84
CA THR A 4 -33.50 21.25 22.79
C THR A 4 -31.96 21.31 22.82
N CYS A 5 -31.30 20.29 23.38
CA CYS A 5 -29.90 20.05 23.04
C CYS A 5 -29.86 19.34 21.68
N SER A 6 -30.05 20.13 20.63
CA SER A 6 -29.40 19.82 19.36
C SER A 6 -27.89 19.85 19.62
N LEU A 7 -27.17 18.87 19.05
CA LEU A 7 -25.72 18.68 19.09
C LEU A 7 -25.15 17.81 20.23
N CYS A 8 -25.27 16.50 20.06
CA CYS A 8 -24.19 15.56 20.40
C CYS A 8 -24.14 14.34 19.45
N MET A 9 -24.28 14.59 18.15
CA MET A 9 -23.97 13.60 17.11
C MET A 9 -23.11 14.26 16.03
N THR A 10 -21.82 14.51 16.28
CA THR A 10 -20.86 14.94 15.23
C THR A 10 -19.40 14.66 15.61
N ASP A 11 -19.08 13.50 16.21
CA ASP A 11 -17.68 13.02 16.23
C ASP A 11 -17.54 11.51 15.90
N ALA A 12 -18.65 10.81 15.63
CA ALA A 12 -18.61 9.39 15.25
C ALA A 12 -18.27 9.18 13.75
N ASP A 13 -18.54 10.15 12.88
CA ASP A 13 -18.40 10.00 11.43
C ASP A 13 -17.01 10.39 10.88
N LYS A 14 -16.09 10.90 11.71
CA LYS A 14 -14.73 11.26 11.27
C LYS A 14 -13.68 10.16 11.44
N GLN A 15 -14.00 9.07 12.15
CA GLN A 15 -13.07 7.95 12.39
C GLN A 15 -13.42 6.69 11.57
N GLN A 16 -14.63 6.61 11.01
CA GLN A 16 -14.99 5.55 10.05
C GLN A 16 -14.37 5.80 8.66
N LEU A 17 -13.83 7.01 8.40
CA LEU A 17 -13.36 7.47 7.09
C LEU A 17 -11.99 6.91 6.65
N THR A 18 -11.31 6.09 7.46
CA THR A 18 -9.96 5.61 7.11
C THR A 18 -9.91 4.18 6.63
N GLU A 19 -10.72 3.26 7.14
CA GLU A 19 -10.63 1.84 6.74
C GLU A 19 -11.20 1.58 5.34
N GLU A 20 -12.38 2.15 5.03
CA GLU A 20 -12.97 2.04 3.68
C GLU A 20 -12.09 2.73 2.63
N LEU A 21 -11.48 3.86 2.98
CA LEU A 21 -10.60 4.59 2.07
C LEU A 21 -9.26 3.86 1.87
N LYS A 22 -8.71 3.27 2.94
CA LYS A 22 -7.54 2.38 2.84
C LYS A 22 -7.86 1.19 1.94
N GLU A 23 -8.98 0.50 2.17
CA GLU A 23 -9.39 -0.64 1.34
C GLU A 23 -9.51 -0.24 -0.14
N LYS A 24 -10.13 0.92 -0.43
CA LYS A 24 -10.20 1.47 -1.78
C LYS A 24 -8.82 1.76 -2.36
N LEU A 25 -7.92 2.36 -1.58
CA LEU A 25 -6.54 2.62 -1.99
C LEU A 25 -5.79 1.33 -2.32
N PHE A 26 -5.98 0.26 -1.55
CA PHE A 26 -5.38 -1.04 -1.84
C PHE A 26 -5.95 -1.66 -3.11
N LYS A 27 -7.27 -1.59 -3.32
CA LYS A 27 -7.91 -2.09 -4.55
C LYS A 27 -7.46 -1.34 -5.80
N SER A 28 -7.33 -0.02 -5.73
CA SER A 28 -6.81 0.77 -6.85
C SER A 28 -5.31 0.52 -7.08
N ALA A 29 -4.54 0.28 -6.01
CA ALA A 29 -3.14 -0.10 -6.12
C ALA A 29 -2.95 -1.47 -6.78
N GLU A 30 -3.79 -2.45 -6.45
CA GLU A 30 -3.83 -3.78 -7.07
C GLU A 30 -4.15 -3.69 -8.56
N ARG A 31 -5.17 -2.91 -8.92
CA ARG A 31 -5.62 -2.72 -10.32
C ARG A 31 -4.68 -1.87 -11.18
N GLY A 32 -3.73 -1.16 -10.58
CA GLY A 32 -2.87 -0.23 -11.32
C GLY A 32 -3.52 1.13 -11.61
N GLU A 33 -4.57 1.51 -10.87
CA GLU A 33 -5.30 2.76 -11.04
C GLU A 33 -4.53 3.93 -10.41
N ALA A 34 -3.33 4.21 -10.93
CA ALA A 34 -2.41 5.22 -10.40
C ALA A 34 -3.05 6.61 -10.27
N ALA A 35 -3.99 6.96 -11.16
CA ALA A 35 -4.74 8.21 -11.11
C ALA A 35 -5.68 8.29 -9.89
N GLU A 36 -6.41 7.22 -9.59
CA GLU A 36 -7.28 7.15 -8.40
C GLU A 36 -6.45 7.08 -7.12
N CYS A 37 -5.40 6.26 -7.10
CA CYS A 37 -4.42 6.22 -6.00
C CYS A 37 -3.90 7.62 -5.69
N ARG A 38 -3.50 8.37 -6.72
CA ARG A 38 -3.03 9.75 -6.57
C ARG A 38 -4.11 10.66 -5.99
N GLY A 39 -5.35 10.58 -6.49
CA GLY A 39 -6.46 11.37 -5.96
C GLY A 39 -6.67 11.12 -4.46
N LEU A 40 -6.79 9.85 -4.08
CA LEU A 40 -6.97 9.44 -2.69
C LEU A 40 -5.82 9.86 -1.78
N LEU A 41 -4.57 9.79 -2.28
CA LEU A 41 -3.38 10.19 -1.53
C LEU A 41 -3.22 11.71 -1.42
N VAL A 42 -3.77 12.49 -2.35
CA VAL A 42 -3.78 13.96 -2.26
C VAL A 42 -4.73 14.42 -1.15
N ASP A 43 -5.92 13.82 -1.06
CA ASP A 43 -6.85 14.07 0.04
C ASP A 43 -6.29 13.53 1.38
N PHE A 44 -5.60 12.38 1.34
CA PHE A 44 -5.09 11.69 2.52
C PHE A 44 -3.62 11.27 2.37
N PRO A 45 -2.66 12.21 2.50
CA PRO A 45 -1.24 11.92 2.36
C PRO A 45 -0.72 10.97 3.45
N ARG A 46 -1.44 10.88 4.57
CA ARG A 46 -1.10 9.98 5.68
C ARG A 46 -1.36 8.51 5.34
N ALA A 47 -2.14 8.22 4.30
CA ALA A 47 -2.50 6.86 3.91
C ALA A 47 -1.36 6.12 3.18
N VAL A 48 -0.33 6.83 2.68
CA VAL A 48 0.76 6.27 1.86
C VAL A 48 1.57 5.16 2.54
N ASN A 49 1.71 5.23 3.87
CA ASN A 49 2.42 4.23 4.67
C ASN A 49 1.45 3.39 5.51
N SER A 50 0.17 3.35 5.14
CA SER A 50 -0.82 2.51 5.83
C SER A 50 -0.45 1.05 5.64
N ARG A 51 -0.53 0.29 6.72
CA ARG A 51 -0.40 -1.17 6.69
C ARG A 51 -1.77 -1.77 6.46
N SER A 52 -1.88 -2.68 5.50
CA SER A 52 -3.04 -3.53 5.30
C SER A 52 -3.12 -4.55 6.43
N ALA A 53 -4.33 -4.87 6.87
CA ALA A 53 -4.60 -6.09 7.62
C ALA A 53 -5.08 -7.14 6.59
N PRO A 54 -4.50 -8.36 6.53
CA PRO A 54 -3.80 -9.06 7.61
C PRO A 54 -2.26 -9.06 7.54
N ASP A 55 -1.63 -8.79 6.39
CA ASP A 55 -0.20 -9.05 6.17
C ASP A 55 0.74 -7.90 6.58
N GLY A 56 0.19 -6.76 6.99
CA GLY A 56 0.97 -5.56 7.28
C GLY A 56 1.53 -4.89 6.03
N ASN A 57 1.08 -5.28 4.84
CA ASN A 57 1.56 -4.77 3.56
C ASN A 57 1.22 -3.29 3.39
N THR A 58 2.19 -2.48 2.95
CA THR A 58 1.92 -1.09 2.55
C THR A 58 1.36 -1.04 1.13
N PRO A 59 0.70 0.05 0.69
CA PRO A 59 0.25 0.15 -0.70
C PRO A 59 1.41 0.00 -1.71
N LEU A 60 2.63 0.33 -1.28
CA LEU A 60 3.84 0.08 -2.06
C LEU A 60 4.19 -1.41 -2.17
N HIS A 61 3.92 -2.24 -1.15
CA HIS A 61 4.08 -3.69 -1.25
C HIS A 61 3.10 -4.28 -2.27
N VAL A 62 1.81 -3.90 -2.19
CA VAL A 62 0.77 -4.41 -3.11
C VAL A 62 1.05 -3.98 -4.54
N ALA A 63 1.36 -2.70 -4.77
CA ALA A 63 1.70 -2.21 -6.10
C ALA A 63 2.97 -2.88 -6.66
N ALA A 64 3.92 -3.23 -5.79
CA ALA A 64 5.13 -3.94 -6.20
C ALA A 64 4.82 -5.40 -6.55
N GLU A 65 4.10 -6.13 -5.69
CA GLU A 65 3.67 -7.52 -5.91
C GLU A 65 2.91 -7.67 -7.23
N GLU A 66 1.99 -6.74 -7.53
CA GLU A 66 1.21 -6.74 -8.78
C GLU A 66 2.00 -6.19 -9.99
N GLY A 67 3.21 -5.68 -9.80
CA GLY A 67 4.06 -5.16 -10.88
C GLY A 67 3.59 -3.81 -11.46
N GLN A 68 2.82 -3.03 -10.70
CA GLN A 68 2.19 -1.79 -11.14
C GLN A 68 3.17 -0.61 -11.12
N VAL A 69 3.95 -0.46 -12.20
CA VAL A 69 5.01 0.54 -12.34
C VAL A 69 4.51 1.97 -12.12
N GLU A 70 3.45 2.39 -12.81
CA GLU A 70 2.86 3.72 -12.65
C GLU A 70 2.40 3.99 -11.21
N THR A 71 1.75 3.02 -10.57
CA THR A 71 1.28 3.17 -9.18
C THR A 71 2.46 3.31 -8.22
N VAL A 72 3.51 2.51 -8.41
CA VAL A 72 4.76 2.62 -7.62
C VAL A 72 5.39 4.00 -7.79
N GLN A 73 5.46 4.53 -9.01
CA GLN A 73 5.97 5.88 -9.26
C GLN A 73 5.14 6.95 -8.53
N VAL A 74 3.82 6.87 -8.59
CA VAL A 74 2.93 7.78 -7.86
C VAL A 74 3.15 7.69 -6.35
N LEU A 75 3.24 6.47 -5.80
CA LEU A 75 3.48 6.26 -4.37
C LEU A 75 4.84 6.84 -3.94
N LEU A 76 5.89 6.64 -4.74
CA LEU A 76 7.21 7.24 -4.49
C LEU A 76 7.17 8.76 -4.58
N GLN A 77 6.43 9.34 -5.54
CA GLN A 77 6.19 10.79 -5.62
C GLN A 77 5.49 11.32 -4.36
N MET A 78 4.59 10.52 -3.77
CA MET A 78 3.91 10.81 -2.51
C MET A 78 4.77 10.52 -1.26
N LYS A 79 6.08 10.28 -1.43
CA LYS A 79 7.03 9.95 -0.37
C LYS A 79 6.68 8.67 0.40
N ALA A 80 6.20 7.65 -0.31
CA ALA A 80 6.11 6.30 0.23
C ALA A 80 7.51 5.82 0.65
N ASN A 81 7.59 5.13 1.80
CA ASN A 81 8.85 4.58 2.29
C ASN A 81 9.05 3.15 1.76
N PRO A 82 10.02 2.90 0.85
CA PRO A 82 10.30 1.56 0.30
C PRO A 82 10.95 0.61 1.31
N GLU A 83 11.56 1.16 2.35
CA GLU A 83 12.25 0.41 3.41
C GLU A 83 11.31 -0.15 4.49
N LEU A 84 10.01 0.19 4.42
CA LEU A 84 9.03 -0.36 5.34
C LEU A 84 8.92 -1.86 5.15
N ARG A 85 8.86 -2.57 6.27
CA ARG A 85 8.71 -4.02 6.31
C ARG A 85 7.30 -4.41 6.72
N ASN A 86 6.72 -5.36 6.02
CA ASN A 86 5.45 -5.97 6.38
C ASN A 86 5.59 -6.90 7.61
N ASP A 87 4.53 -7.62 8.00
CA ASP A 87 4.58 -8.54 9.15
C ASP A 87 5.53 -9.73 8.91
N TYR A 88 5.81 -10.07 7.65
CA TYR A 88 6.82 -11.05 7.24
C TYR A 88 8.26 -10.50 7.29
N SER A 89 8.46 -9.27 7.74
CA SER A 89 9.76 -8.58 7.72
C SER A 89 10.36 -8.41 6.31
N LEU A 90 9.53 -8.49 5.27
CA LEU A 90 9.88 -8.28 3.86
C LEU A 90 9.60 -6.82 3.47
N ARG A 91 10.45 -6.25 2.61
CA ARG A 91 10.22 -4.95 1.98
C ARG A 91 9.49 -5.11 0.66
N ALA A 92 9.03 -4.02 0.08
CA ALA A 92 8.40 -4.01 -1.25
C ALA A 92 9.32 -4.63 -2.33
N ILE A 93 10.63 -4.39 -2.26
CA ILE A 93 11.62 -4.98 -3.19
C ILE A 93 11.79 -6.49 -3.00
N ASP A 94 11.53 -7.03 -1.81
CA ASP A 94 11.70 -8.46 -1.53
C ASP A 94 10.48 -9.29 -2.03
N LEU A 95 9.37 -8.62 -2.39
CA LEU A 95 8.16 -9.25 -2.96
C LEU A 95 8.16 -9.30 -4.50
N VAL A 96 8.95 -8.46 -5.17
CA VAL A 96 9.01 -8.39 -6.63
C VAL A 96 9.99 -9.40 -7.21
N GLU A 97 9.64 -9.93 -8.38
CA GLU A 97 10.56 -10.70 -9.19
C GLU A 97 11.65 -9.78 -9.79
N ALA A 98 12.89 -10.28 -9.84
CA ALA A 98 14.07 -9.49 -10.23
C ALA A 98 14.05 -8.97 -11.69
N ASP A 99 13.21 -9.54 -12.55
CA ASP A 99 13.08 -9.15 -13.97
C ASP A 99 12.03 -8.06 -14.22
N THR A 100 11.36 -7.57 -13.17
CA THR A 100 10.27 -6.59 -13.32
C THR A 100 10.80 -5.15 -13.36
N ALA A 101 10.18 -4.29 -14.15
CA ALA A 101 10.52 -2.85 -14.20
C ALA A 101 10.41 -2.17 -12.81
N VAL A 102 9.46 -2.61 -11.97
CA VAL A 102 9.32 -2.16 -10.58
C VAL A 102 10.55 -2.48 -9.75
N PHE A 103 11.13 -3.67 -9.91
CA PHE A 103 12.35 -4.06 -9.21
C PHE A 103 13.50 -3.11 -9.55
N ASN A 104 13.70 -2.81 -10.83
CA ASN A 104 14.72 -1.87 -11.28
C ASN A 104 14.52 -0.47 -10.68
N LEU A 105 13.28 0.03 -10.60
CA LEU A 105 12.97 1.33 -10.00
C LEU A 105 13.26 1.36 -8.49
N LEU A 106 12.84 0.33 -7.75
CA LEU A 106 13.09 0.26 -6.31
C LEU A 106 14.57 0.05 -6.01
N ASN A 107 15.24 -0.81 -6.78
CA ASN A 107 16.66 -1.12 -6.63
C ASN A 107 17.57 0.10 -6.89
N ASP A 108 17.22 0.93 -7.87
CA ASP A 108 17.91 2.20 -8.13
C ASP A 108 17.84 3.15 -6.93
N GLN A 109 16.68 3.20 -6.26
CA GLN A 109 16.46 4.04 -5.07
C GLN A 109 17.03 3.43 -3.79
N THR A 110 17.11 2.10 -3.70
CA THR A 110 17.69 1.37 -2.57
C THR A 110 19.11 0.91 -2.89
N SER A 111 20.02 1.84 -3.18
CA SER A 111 21.45 1.55 -3.04
C SER A 111 21.73 1.37 -1.55
N HIS A 112 22.09 0.15 -1.15
CA HIS A 112 22.94 -0.25 -0.01
C HIS A 112 22.49 -1.60 0.58
N ASP A 113 23.35 -2.60 0.37
CA ASP A 113 23.52 -3.85 1.11
C ASP A 113 22.28 -4.71 1.41
N VAL A 114 22.07 -5.73 0.57
CA VAL A 114 21.35 -6.93 1.02
C VAL A 114 22.14 -8.16 0.63
N LYS A 115 23.10 -8.50 1.50
CA LYS A 115 23.75 -9.80 1.51
C LYS A 115 22.64 -10.85 1.64
N HIS A 116 22.57 -11.72 0.63
CA HIS A 116 21.75 -12.91 0.60
C HIS A 116 21.71 -13.60 1.97
N ARG A 117 20.55 -13.57 2.61
CA ARG A 117 20.12 -14.66 3.48
C ARG A 117 18.79 -15.16 2.93
N THR A 118 18.85 -15.70 1.71
CA THR A 118 17.80 -16.55 1.15
C THR A 118 17.71 -17.79 2.05
N GLY A 119 16.75 -17.74 2.97
CA GLY A 119 16.45 -18.82 3.90
C GLY A 119 14.96 -18.90 4.22
N ILE A 120 14.11 -18.39 3.34
CA ILE A 120 12.67 -18.65 3.38
C ILE A 120 12.29 -19.17 1.99
N SER A 121 12.22 -20.49 1.88
CA SER A 121 11.37 -21.13 0.89
C SER A 121 9.93 -20.71 1.16
N LEU A 122 9.36 -19.86 0.30
CA LEU A 122 7.91 -19.84 0.09
C LEU A 122 7.65 -20.02 -1.40
N GLY A 123 7.71 -21.28 -1.81
CA GLY A 123 6.88 -21.72 -2.91
C GLY A 123 5.40 -21.61 -2.51
N ASN A 124 4.57 -21.32 -3.51
CA ASN A 124 3.13 -21.05 -3.44
C ASN A 124 2.82 -19.65 -2.89
N ARG A 125 2.08 -18.79 -3.58
CA ARG A 125 0.94 -19.11 -4.46
C ARG A 125 0.65 -17.92 -5.38
N ARG A 126 0.80 -18.14 -6.68
CA ARG A 126 0.04 -17.43 -7.70
C ARG A 126 -1.44 -17.65 -7.36
N ALA A 127 -2.16 -16.61 -6.94
CA ALA A 127 -3.59 -16.67 -6.70
C ALA A 127 -4.24 -15.44 -7.31
N SER A 128 -4.33 -15.48 -8.64
CA SER A 128 -5.35 -14.76 -9.40
C SER A 128 -6.71 -15.06 -8.78
N LEU A 129 -7.38 -14.06 -8.19
CA LEU A 129 -8.84 -14.01 -8.10
C LEU A 129 -9.30 -12.55 -8.19
N GLY A 130 -9.04 -11.95 -9.36
CA GLY A 130 -9.99 -10.98 -9.90
C GLY A 130 -11.36 -11.66 -10.01
N GLY A 131 -12.37 -11.04 -9.41
CA GLY A 131 -13.76 -11.48 -9.49
C GLY A 131 -14.31 -11.40 -10.90
N VAL A 132 -15.13 -12.38 -11.30
CA VAL A 132 -16.61 -12.33 -11.37
C VAL A 132 -17.16 -13.75 -11.49
#